data_AF-A0A7C1T8F2-F1
#
_entry.id   AF-A0A7C1T8F2-F1
#
_cell.length_a   1.000
_cell.length_b   1.000
_cell.length_c   1.000
_cell.angle_alpha   90.00
_cell.angle_beta   90.00
_cell.angle_gamma   90.00
#
_symmetry.space_group_name_H-M   'P 1'
#
loop_
_entity.id
_entity.type
_entity.pdbx_description
1 polymer ?
#
loop_
_entity_poly.entity_id
_entity_poly.type
_entity_poly.pdbx_seq_one_letter_code
_entity_poly.pdbx_strand_id
1 'polypeptide(L)'
;VVAGMGGSAIAGDYVAALQAYKDITPYSVEGATAYEQNEIRAIFLDGKVGMIQAGSGAAYRLKDTQINWGVAPLPRGPSAQGEGTLLITDSLAIFSGSGVEEKAIEFAKYITSTDIQHEYELQGGAGLTPLRPGAVVDQFVANEPFWKPFIDGIEYGGPEPLFTDYKGFQNVMIELVQSVVTGKAEPADALKKAAADLEQYK
;
A
#
# COMPACT_ATOMS: atom_id res chain seq x y z
N VAL A 1 -10.59 -4.18 -2.40
CA VAL A 1 -10.79 -4.57 -3.82
C VAL A 1 -11.48 -5.94 -3.99
N VAL A 2 -11.39 -6.90 -3.07
CA VAL A 2 -11.87 -8.27 -3.35
C VAL A 2 -13.31 -8.55 -2.92
N ALA A 3 -13.86 -7.78 -1.97
CA ALA A 3 -15.27 -7.87 -1.58
C ALA A 3 -16.16 -7.17 -2.64
N GLY A 4 -16.25 -7.73 -3.85
CA GLY A 4 -17.06 -7.10 -4.90
C GLY A 4 -16.98 -7.67 -6.31
N MET A 5 -16.24 -8.75 -6.60
CA MET A 5 -16.11 -9.27 -7.98
C MET A 5 -17.42 -9.86 -8.59
N GLY A 6 -18.58 -9.64 -7.97
CA GLY A 6 -19.86 -10.27 -8.32
C GLY A 6 -20.79 -9.48 -9.25
N GLY A 7 -20.31 -8.54 -10.06
CA GLY A 7 -21.13 -7.77 -10.99
C GLY A 7 -20.47 -7.57 -12.36
N SER A 8 -21.24 -7.65 -13.45
CA SER A 8 -20.71 -7.53 -14.82
C SER A 8 -20.07 -6.17 -15.12
N ALA A 9 -20.57 -5.08 -14.53
CA ALA A 9 -19.95 -3.76 -14.62
C ALA A 9 -18.59 -3.70 -13.88
N ILE A 10 -18.52 -4.35 -12.71
CA ILE A 10 -17.32 -4.42 -11.87
C ILE A 10 -16.21 -5.23 -12.56
N ALA A 11 -16.58 -6.27 -13.32
CA ALA A 11 -15.63 -7.04 -14.12
C ALA A 11 -14.97 -6.20 -15.24
N GLY A 12 -15.72 -5.28 -15.87
CA GLY A 12 -15.20 -4.38 -16.90
C GLY A 12 -14.14 -3.42 -16.36
N ASP A 13 -14.39 -2.85 -15.17
CA ASP A 13 -13.44 -1.93 -14.53
C ASP A 13 -12.12 -2.62 -14.13
N TYR A 14 -12.18 -3.87 -13.67
CA TYR A 14 -10.96 -4.64 -13.36
C TYR A 14 -10.14 -4.98 -14.61
N VAL A 15 -10.79 -5.30 -15.72
CA VAL A 15 -10.10 -5.50 -17.01
C VAL A 15 -9.43 -4.19 -17.45
N ALA A 16 -10.13 -3.05 -17.34
CA ALA A 16 -9.57 -1.75 -17.67
C ALA A 16 -8.37 -1.38 -16.79
N ALA A 17 -8.42 -1.70 -15.49
CA ALA A 17 -7.31 -1.49 -14.57
C ALA A 17 -6.09 -2.36 -14.95
N LEU A 18 -6.29 -3.64 -15.22
CA LEU A 18 -5.22 -4.54 -15.68
C LEU A 18 -4.65 -4.11 -17.04
N GLN A 19 -5.49 -3.61 -17.94
CA GLN A 19 -5.05 -3.02 -19.20
C GLN A 19 -4.16 -1.78 -18.96
N ALA A 20 -4.52 -0.91 -18.03
CA ALA A 20 -3.68 0.23 -17.68
C ALA A 20 -2.29 -0.20 -17.14
N TYR A 21 -2.21 -1.28 -16.35
CA TYR A 21 -0.93 -1.87 -15.93
C TYR A 21 -0.12 -2.42 -17.11
N LYS A 22 -0.77 -3.08 -18.07
CA LYS A 22 -0.13 -3.55 -19.30
C LYS A 22 0.43 -2.37 -20.11
N ASP A 23 -0.37 -1.32 -20.27
CA ASP A 23 -0.02 -0.14 -21.08
C ASP A 23 1.09 0.71 -20.46
N ILE A 24 1.21 0.74 -19.13
CA ILE A 24 2.29 1.47 -18.46
C ILE A 24 3.62 0.69 -18.41
N THR A 25 3.58 -0.64 -18.61
CA THR A 25 4.77 -1.51 -18.50
C THR A 25 5.96 -1.03 -19.36
N PRO A 26 5.79 -0.60 -20.62
CA PRO A 26 6.90 -0.09 -21.43
C PRO A 26 7.60 1.16 -20.87
N TYR A 27 6.97 1.86 -19.92
CA TYR A 27 7.51 3.05 -19.25
C TYR A 27 8.05 2.75 -17.86
N SER A 28 7.96 1.50 -17.40
CA SER A 28 8.50 1.06 -16.11
C SER A 28 9.99 0.77 -16.19
N VAL A 29 10.62 0.55 -15.04
CA VAL A 29 12.00 0.02 -14.99
C VAL A 29 12.08 -1.34 -15.68
N GLU A 30 13.22 -1.64 -16.31
CA GLU A 30 13.42 -2.92 -16.97
C GLU A 30 13.30 -4.08 -15.98
N GLY A 31 12.42 -5.04 -16.29
CA GLY A 31 12.09 -6.13 -15.37
C GLY A 31 11.05 -5.72 -14.34
N ALA A 32 9.82 -5.44 -14.80
CA ALA A 32 8.70 -5.00 -13.96
C ALA A 32 8.39 -5.93 -12.76
N THR A 33 8.83 -7.19 -12.82
CA THR A 33 8.67 -8.19 -11.76
C THR A 33 10.00 -8.61 -11.11
N ALA A 34 11.10 -7.92 -11.41
CA ALA A 34 12.45 -8.32 -11.03
C ALA A 34 12.93 -7.66 -9.72
N TYR A 35 12.19 -6.70 -9.19
CA TYR A 35 12.60 -5.90 -8.03
C TYR A 35 11.57 -5.95 -6.93
N GLU A 36 12.07 -6.00 -5.71
CA GLU A 36 11.32 -5.78 -4.49
C GLU A 36 11.20 -4.27 -4.18
N GLN A 37 10.28 -3.93 -3.28
CA GLN A 37 10.00 -2.54 -2.90
C GLN A 37 11.25 -1.75 -2.50
N ASN A 38 12.16 -2.38 -1.75
CA ASN A 38 13.40 -1.73 -1.29
C ASN A 38 14.37 -1.43 -2.45
N GLU A 39 14.40 -2.28 -3.47
CA GLU A 39 15.26 -2.15 -4.64
C GLU A 39 14.75 -1.05 -5.57
N ILE A 40 13.44 -1.00 -5.83
CA ILE A 40 12.81 0.11 -6.58
C ILE A 40 13.07 1.46 -5.90
N ARG A 41 12.95 1.52 -4.56
CA ARG A 41 13.26 2.75 -3.81
C ARG A 41 14.72 3.15 -3.99
N ALA A 42 15.66 2.21 -3.98
CA ALA A 42 17.08 2.52 -4.19
C ALA A 42 17.33 3.10 -5.59
N ILE A 43 16.70 2.54 -6.63
CA ILE A 43 16.80 3.06 -8.01
C ILE A 43 16.25 4.49 -8.11
N PHE A 44 15.13 4.78 -7.43
CA PHE A 44 14.56 6.14 -7.37
C PHE A 44 15.48 7.13 -6.63
N LEU A 45 16.04 6.73 -5.49
CA LEU A 45 16.99 7.56 -4.73
C LEU A 45 18.29 7.84 -5.49
N ASP A 46 18.63 7.02 -6.48
CA ASP A 46 19.74 7.23 -7.44
C ASP A 46 19.34 8.14 -8.62
N GLY A 47 18.12 8.70 -8.62
CA GLY A 47 17.63 9.63 -9.65
C GLY A 47 17.30 8.98 -11.00
N LYS A 48 17.19 7.65 -11.05
CA LYS A 48 16.97 6.88 -12.29
C LYS A 48 15.49 6.64 -12.63
N VAL A 49 14.58 6.97 -11.72
CA VAL A 49 13.14 6.78 -11.88
C VAL A 49 12.43 8.09 -11.56
N GLY A 50 11.44 8.47 -12.39
CA GLY A 50 10.72 9.73 -12.22
C GLY A 50 9.62 9.69 -11.15
N MET A 51 9.01 8.51 -10.90
CA MET A 51 7.94 8.32 -9.93
C MET A 51 8.00 6.93 -9.31
N ILE A 52 7.73 6.82 -8.01
CA ILE A 52 7.51 5.54 -7.33
C ILE A 52 6.24 5.59 -6.48
N GLN A 53 5.56 4.45 -6.36
CA GLN A 53 4.59 4.24 -5.30
C GLN A 53 5.34 3.79 -4.04
N ALA A 54 5.36 4.62 -3.00
CA ALA A 54 6.06 4.32 -1.76
C ALA A 54 5.39 4.98 -0.54
N GLY A 55 5.71 4.48 0.65
CA GLY A 55 5.31 5.11 1.91
C GLY A 55 6.21 6.27 2.34
N SER A 56 5.86 6.91 3.44
CA SER A 56 6.54 8.08 4.03
C SER A 56 8.05 7.90 4.22
N GLY A 57 8.53 6.68 4.51
CA GLY A 57 9.96 6.39 4.65
C GLY A 57 10.79 6.68 3.40
N ALA A 58 10.20 6.70 2.20
CA ALA A 58 10.90 7.17 0.99
C ALA A 58 11.09 8.70 1.00
N ALA A 59 10.07 9.44 1.43
CA ALA A 59 10.13 10.91 1.51
C ALA A 59 11.21 11.39 2.49
N TYR A 60 11.38 10.71 3.63
CA TYR A 60 12.46 11.06 4.56
C TYR A 60 13.85 10.79 4.00
N ARG A 61 14.05 9.66 3.31
CA ARG A 61 15.33 9.35 2.66
C ARG A 61 15.67 10.35 1.55
N LEU A 62 14.67 10.91 0.88
CA LEU A 62 14.86 11.93 -0.17
C LEU A 62 15.41 13.25 0.39
N LYS A 63 15.18 13.57 1.67
CA LYS A 63 15.76 14.77 2.31
C LYS A 63 17.28 14.75 2.33
N ASP A 64 17.87 13.55 2.34
CA ASP A 64 19.32 13.34 2.32
C ASP A 64 19.90 13.32 0.89
N THR A 65 19.07 13.62 -0.12
CA THR A 65 19.46 13.65 -1.54
C THR A 65 19.39 15.06 -2.11
N GLN A 66 19.93 15.25 -3.31
CA GLN A 66 19.80 16.51 -4.08
C GLN A 66 18.63 16.46 -5.07
N ILE A 67 17.80 15.41 -5.03
CA ILE A 67 16.66 15.27 -5.94
C ILE A 67 15.64 16.36 -5.57
N ASN A 68 15.05 17.02 -6.57
CA ASN A 68 13.86 17.83 -6.35
C ASN A 68 12.64 16.91 -6.40
N TRP A 69 11.94 16.75 -5.28
CA TRP A 69 10.90 15.74 -5.12
C TRP A 69 9.62 16.33 -4.52
N GLY A 70 8.54 15.57 -4.63
CA GLY A 70 7.27 15.86 -4.00
C GLY A 70 6.49 14.58 -3.74
N VAL A 71 5.40 14.69 -2.98
CA VAL A 71 4.45 13.60 -2.74
C VAL A 71 3.10 14.05 -3.29
N ALA A 72 2.40 13.14 -3.94
CA ALA A 72 1.06 13.36 -4.49
C ALA A 72 0.20 12.10 -4.30
N PRO A 73 -1.14 12.23 -4.37
CA PRO A 73 -2.01 11.07 -4.47
C PRO A 73 -1.64 10.17 -5.66
N LEU A 74 -1.98 8.89 -5.58
CA LEU A 74 -1.75 7.96 -6.67
C LEU A 74 -2.50 8.42 -7.95
N PRO A 75 -1.92 8.23 -9.14
CA PRO A 75 -2.62 8.48 -10.39
C PRO A 75 -3.93 7.70 -10.45
N ARG A 76 -4.98 8.36 -10.95
CA ARG A 76 -6.31 7.76 -11.06
C ARG A 76 -6.37 6.83 -12.27
N GLY A 77 -6.98 5.66 -12.09
CA GLY A 77 -7.28 4.75 -13.18
C GLY A 77 -8.38 5.30 -14.12
N PRO A 78 -8.55 4.73 -15.32
CA PRO A 78 -9.43 5.27 -16.37
C PRO A 78 -10.90 5.49 -15.94
N SER A 79 -11.44 4.61 -15.10
CA SER A 79 -12.83 4.68 -14.60
C SER A 79 -12.95 5.26 -13.18
N ALA A 80 -11.83 5.68 -12.56
CA ALA A 80 -11.82 6.03 -11.14
C ALA A 80 -12.65 7.29 -10.87
N GLN A 81 -13.62 7.18 -9.95
CA GLN A 81 -14.49 8.29 -9.53
C GLN A 81 -13.86 9.18 -8.45
N GLY A 82 -12.69 8.78 -7.95
CA GLY A 82 -12.00 9.46 -6.86
C GLY A 82 -10.60 8.91 -6.67
N GLU A 83 -9.95 9.34 -5.59
CA GLU A 83 -8.70 8.76 -5.13
C GLU A 83 -8.95 7.37 -4.54
N GLY A 84 -7.88 6.57 -4.46
CA GLY A 84 -7.94 5.25 -3.88
C GLY A 84 -6.55 4.81 -3.44
N THR A 85 -6.48 4.27 -2.23
CA THR A 85 -5.27 3.65 -1.70
C THR A 85 -5.64 2.47 -0.82
N LEU A 86 -4.64 1.69 -0.44
CA LEU A 86 -4.79 0.64 0.57
C LEU A 86 -4.39 1.21 1.94
N LEU A 87 -5.26 1.05 2.93
CA LEU A 87 -4.93 1.37 4.32
C LEU A 87 -4.58 0.09 5.05
N ILE A 88 -3.29 -0.08 5.31
CA ILE A 88 -2.75 -1.19 6.10
C ILE A 88 -2.47 -0.67 7.50
N THR A 89 -2.87 -1.44 8.51
CA THR A 89 -2.59 -1.13 9.91
C THR A 89 -1.80 -2.25 10.57
N ASP A 90 -0.82 -1.89 11.38
CA ASP A 90 -0.10 -2.84 12.20
C ASP A 90 -0.85 -3.03 13.52
N SER A 91 -1.03 -4.29 13.92
CA SER A 91 -1.73 -4.65 15.16
C SER A 91 -0.79 -5.37 16.12
N LEU A 92 -0.89 -5.05 17.41
CA LEU A 92 -0.23 -5.80 18.47
C LEU A 92 -1.06 -7.03 18.84
N ALA A 93 -0.45 -8.20 18.78
CA ALA A 93 -1.05 -9.46 19.22
C ALA A 93 -0.41 -9.94 20.53
N ILE A 94 -1.24 -10.34 21.48
CA ILE A 94 -0.81 -10.92 22.76
C ILE A 94 -1.23 -12.38 22.77
N PHE A 95 -0.24 -13.28 22.83
CA PHE A 95 -0.51 -14.71 22.83
C PHE A 95 -1.07 -15.17 24.16
N SER A 96 -2.13 -15.99 24.10
CA SER A 96 -2.67 -16.69 25.26
C SER A 96 -1.72 -17.79 25.73
N GLY A 97 -1.74 -18.07 27.03
CA GLY A 97 -0.87 -19.07 27.65
C GLY A 97 0.58 -18.59 27.86
N SER A 98 0.84 -17.30 27.75
CA SER A 98 2.16 -16.71 28.01
C SER A 98 2.48 -16.59 29.51
N GLY A 99 1.45 -16.56 30.37
CA GLY A 99 1.59 -16.40 31.82
C GLY A 99 1.91 -14.96 32.26
N VAL A 100 1.96 -14.02 31.32
CA VAL A 100 2.27 -12.60 31.53
C VAL A 100 1.30 -11.68 30.77
N GLU A 101 0.15 -12.19 30.36
CA GLU A 101 -0.81 -11.52 29.49
C GLU A 101 -1.24 -10.16 30.05
N GLU A 102 -1.50 -10.07 31.36
CA GLU A 102 -1.91 -8.81 32.00
C GLU A 102 -0.85 -7.70 31.82
N LYS A 103 0.43 -8.04 32.02
CA LYS A 103 1.55 -7.10 31.82
C LYS A 103 1.82 -6.79 30.36
N ALA A 104 1.66 -7.78 29.48
CA ALA A 104 1.74 -7.56 28.04
C ALA A 104 0.62 -6.59 27.56
N ILE A 105 -0.60 -6.74 28.09
CA ILE A 105 -1.73 -5.84 27.79
C ILE A 105 -1.45 -4.43 28.32
N GLU A 106 -0.94 -4.30 29.54
CA GLU A 106 -0.56 -3.01 30.13
C GLU A 106 0.48 -2.30 29.25
N PHE A 107 1.53 -3.03 28.83
CA PHE A 107 2.56 -2.49 27.96
C PHE A 107 2.02 -2.12 26.57
N ALA A 108 1.20 -2.97 25.96
CA ALA A 108 0.59 -2.69 24.67
C ALA A 108 -0.26 -1.41 24.71
N LYS A 109 -1.04 -1.19 25.78
CA LYS A 109 -1.79 0.06 26.00
C LYS A 109 -0.89 1.27 26.20
N TYR A 110 0.23 1.09 26.90
CA TYR A 110 1.19 2.18 27.10
C TYR A 110 1.82 2.62 25.78
N ILE A 111 2.36 1.69 24.98
CA ILE A 111 3.05 2.05 23.73
C ILE A 111 2.11 2.56 22.64
N THR A 112 0.83 2.19 22.69
CA THR A 112 -0.21 2.69 21.78
C THR A 112 -1.00 3.87 22.34
N SER A 113 -0.60 4.39 23.52
CA SER A 113 -1.17 5.64 24.04
C SER A 113 -0.82 6.79 23.11
N THR A 114 -1.69 7.81 23.04
CA THR A 114 -1.59 8.89 22.04
C THR A 114 -0.20 9.52 21.96
N ASP A 115 0.38 9.90 23.10
CA ASP A 115 1.67 10.60 23.11
C ASP A 115 2.82 9.67 22.66
N ILE A 116 2.85 8.43 23.15
CA ILE A 116 3.90 7.46 22.82
C ILE A 116 3.80 6.97 21.37
N GLN A 117 2.58 6.73 20.89
CA GLN A 117 2.33 6.33 19.51
C GLN A 117 2.77 7.42 18.55
N HIS A 118 2.49 8.70 18.87
CA HIS A 118 3.00 9.80 18.08
C HIS A 118 4.54 9.80 18.08
N GLU A 119 5.23 9.67 19.21
CA GLU A 119 6.71 9.61 19.20
C GLU A 119 7.27 8.54 18.24
N TYR A 120 6.61 7.38 18.14
CA TYR A 120 6.98 6.33 17.19
C TYR A 120 6.72 6.71 15.73
N GLU A 121 5.52 7.20 15.41
CA GLU A 121 5.11 7.59 14.05
C GLU A 121 6.00 8.69 13.46
N LEU A 122 6.67 9.45 14.32
CA LEU A 122 7.51 10.60 13.96
C LEU A 122 8.98 10.27 13.78
N GLN A 123 9.33 9.00 13.91
CA GLN A 123 10.65 8.53 13.54
C GLN A 123 10.73 8.47 12.02
N GLY A 124 11.06 9.58 11.39
CA GLY A 124 10.96 9.80 9.95
C GLY A 124 11.40 8.69 8.99
N GLY A 125 12.37 7.84 9.35
CA GLY A 125 12.76 6.71 8.49
C GLY A 125 11.96 5.40 8.67
N ALA A 126 11.32 5.22 9.83
CA ALA A 126 10.77 3.95 10.31
C ALA A 126 9.35 4.05 10.89
N GLY A 127 8.85 5.27 11.10
CA GLY A 127 7.52 5.55 11.61
C GLY A 127 6.44 5.28 10.58
N LEU A 128 5.24 4.97 11.07
CA LEU A 128 4.04 4.78 10.27
C LEU A 128 3.30 6.12 10.09
N THR A 129 2.44 6.21 9.09
CA THR A 129 1.57 7.37 8.92
C THR A 129 0.62 7.50 10.11
N PRO A 130 0.59 8.65 10.82
CA PRO A 130 -0.34 8.86 11.92
C PRO A 130 -1.81 8.67 11.52
N LEU A 131 -2.49 7.76 12.21
CA LEU A 131 -3.92 7.50 11.99
C LEU A 131 -4.83 8.38 12.85
N ARG A 132 -4.34 8.84 14.00
CA ARG A 132 -5.14 9.62 14.95
C ARG A 132 -5.00 11.12 14.63
N PRO A 133 -6.08 11.82 14.25
CA PRO A 133 -6.00 13.26 14.05
C PRO A 133 -5.72 13.98 15.38
N GLY A 134 -5.03 15.12 15.30
CA GLY A 134 -4.76 15.97 16.46
C GLY A 134 -3.68 17.00 16.17
N ALA A 135 -3.49 17.93 17.12
CA ALA A 135 -2.56 19.05 16.97
C ALA A 135 -1.12 18.64 16.63
N VAL A 136 -0.70 17.46 17.12
CA VAL A 136 0.60 16.87 16.83
C VAL A 136 0.72 16.54 15.33
N VAL A 137 -0.31 15.93 14.73
CA VAL A 137 -0.37 15.66 13.28
C VAL A 137 -0.42 16.94 12.47
N ASP A 138 -1.23 17.92 12.90
CA ASP A 138 -1.31 19.23 12.24
C ASP A 138 0.06 19.92 12.19
N GLN A 139 0.84 19.80 13.27
CA GLN A 139 2.20 20.33 13.33
C GLN A 139 3.15 19.64 12.34
N PHE A 140 3.03 18.32 12.08
CA PHE A 140 3.84 17.69 11.03
C PHE A 140 3.50 18.17 9.65
N VAL A 141 2.22 18.29 9.34
CA VAL A 141 1.80 18.79 8.04
C VAL A 141 2.29 20.24 7.85
N ALA A 142 2.28 21.06 8.90
CA ALA A 142 2.81 22.42 8.85
C ALA A 142 4.33 22.48 8.66
N ASN A 143 5.09 21.66 9.40
CA ASN A 143 6.56 21.64 9.33
C ASN A 143 7.07 20.94 8.06
N GLU A 144 6.36 19.93 7.61
CA GLU A 144 6.75 19.00 6.56
C GLU A 144 5.56 18.70 5.64
N PRO A 145 5.24 19.62 4.71
CA PRO A 145 4.01 19.57 3.91
C PRO A 145 3.83 18.31 3.06
N PHE A 146 4.89 17.54 2.81
CA PHE A 146 4.81 16.26 2.11
C PHE A 146 4.01 15.20 2.89
N TRP A 147 3.73 15.40 4.17
CA TRP A 147 2.84 14.52 4.94
C TRP A 147 1.38 14.62 4.50
N LYS A 148 0.96 15.77 3.96
CA LYS A 148 -0.44 16.04 3.66
C LYS A 148 -1.08 14.96 2.77
N PRO A 149 -0.47 14.53 1.64
CA PRO A 149 -1.06 13.48 0.80
C PRO A 149 -1.14 12.12 1.49
N PHE A 150 -0.23 11.79 2.41
CA PHE A 150 -0.31 10.54 3.18
C PHE A 150 -1.46 10.55 4.18
N ILE A 151 -1.67 11.69 4.86
CA ILE A 151 -2.76 11.88 5.83
C ILE A 151 -4.11 11.96 5.14
N ASP A 152 -4.24 12.80 4.10
CA ASP A 152 -5.46 12.91 3.30
C ASP A 152 -5.83 11.56 2.67
N GLY A 153 -4.83 10.79 2.22
CA GLY A 153 -4.99 9.48 1.62
C GLY A 153 -5.71 8.46 2.51
N ILE A 154 -5.70 8.63 3.84
CA ILE A 154 -6.39 7.73 4.79
C ILE A 154 -7.91 7.69 4.50
N GLU A 155 -8.51 8.82 4.09
CA GLU A 155 -9.95 8.89 3.76
C GLU A 155 -10.32 7.98 2.57
N TYR A 156 -9.37 7.75 1.67
CA TYR A 156 -9.53 6.94 0.46
C TYR A 156 -9.01 5.50 0.64
N GLY A 157 -8.66 5.13 1.87
CA GLY A 157 -8.20 3.82 2.26
C GLY A 157 -9.36 2.84 2.47
N GLY A 158 -9.35 1.73 1.73
CA GLY A 158 -10.26 0.61 2.01
C GLY A 158 -9.66 -0.35 3.06
N PRO A 159 -10.49 -1.02 3.89
CA PRO A 159 -9.99 -2.05 4.79
C PRO A 159 -9.40 -3.21 4.00
N GLU A 160 -8.34 -3.83 4.54
CA GLU A 160 -7.85 -5.10 4.00
C GLU A 160 -8.94 -6.17 4.11
N PRO A 161 -9.19 -6.94 3.04
CA PRO A 161 -10.09 -8.08 3.10
C PRO A 161 -9.54 -9.15 4.05
N LEU A 162 -10.38 -9.63 4.96
CA LEU A 162 -10.04 -10.73 5.85
C LEU A 162 -10.18 -12.06 5.09
N PHE A 163 -9.07 -12.77 4.92
CA PHE A 163 -9.02 -14.10 4.32
C PHE A 163 -8.49 -15.12 5.32
N THR A 164 -9.06 -16.33 5.32
CA THR A 164 -8.56 -17.47 6.09
C THR A 164 -7.17 -17.89 5.61
N ASP A 165 -6.97 -17.92 4.28
CA ASP A 165 -5.67 -18.12 3.65
C ASP A 165 -5.22 -16.85 2.91
N TYR A 166 -4.68 -15.90 3.67
CA TYR A 166 -4.16 -14.65 3.12
C TYR A 166 -2.97 -14.88 2.17
N LYS A 167 -2.14 -15.92 2.39
CA LYS A 167 -0.99 -16.22 1.52
C LYS A 167 -1.46 -16.76 0.16
N GLY A 168 -2.44 -17.67 0.16
CA GLY A 168 -3.08 -18.15 -1.06
C GLY A 168 -3.69 -17.00 -1.87
N PHE A 169 -4.45 -16.13 -1.19
CA PHE A 169 -4.97 -14.90 -1.79
C PHE A 169 -3.86 -14.03 -2.42
N GLN A 170 -2.80 -13.73 -1.66
CA GLN A 170 -1.68 -12.91 -2.16
C GLN A 170 -1.04 -13.52 -3.41
N ASN A 171 -0.78 -14.83 -3.40
CA ASN A 171 -0.18 -15.52 -4.55
C ASN A 171 -1.04 -15.40 -5.81
N VAL A 172 -2.36 -15.55 -5.71
CA VAL A 172 -3.26 -15.37 -6.86
C VAL A 172 -3.22 -13.94 -7.38
N MET A 173 -3.25 -12.93 -6.50
CA MET A 173 -3.20 -11.53 -6.92
C MET A 173 -1.84 -11.16 -7.56
N ILE A 174 -0.74 -11.72 -7.04
CA ILE A 174 0.59 -11.56 -7.62
C ILE A 174 0.62 -12.19 -9.02
N GLU A 175 0.16 -13.43 -9.18
CA GLU A 175 0.11 -14.11 -10.48
C GLU A 175 -0.77 -13.36 -11.49
N LEU A 176 -1.92 -12.86 -11.06
CA LEU A 176 -2.83 -12.05 -11.87
C LEU A 176 -2.10 -10.85 -12.50
N VAL A 177 -1.46 -10.02 -11.68
CA VAL A 177 -0.78 -8.82 -12.18
C VAL A 177 0.47 -9.19 -12.98
N GLN A 178 1.30 -10.11 -12.46
CA GLN A 178 2.56 -10.51 -13.11
C GLN A 178 2.32 -11.13 -14.49
N SER A 179 1.29 -11.97 -14.65
CA SER A 179 0.98 -12.58 -15.94
C SER A 179 0.61 -11.54 -17.02
N VAL A 180 -0.07 -10.46 -16.62
CA VAL A 180 -0.43 -9.36 -17.52
C VAL A 180 0.78 -8.50 -17.87
N VAL A 181 1.54 -8.03 -16.89
CA VAL A 181 2.69 -7.14 -17.15
C VAL A 181 3.85 -7.84 -17.85
N THR A 182 3.96 -9.17 -17.73
CA THR A 182 4.94 -9.96 -18.49
C THR A 182 4.43 -10.40 -19.86
N GLY A 183 3.20 -10.04 -20.24
CA GLY A 183 2.60 -10.43 -21.52
C GLY A 183 2.26 -11.92 -21.63
N LYS A 184 2.28 -12.68 -20.52
CA LYS A 184 1.90 -14.10 -20.49
C LYS A 184 0.40 -14.32 -20.64
N ALA A 185 -0.41 -13.32 -20.29
CA ALA A 185 -1.87 -13.38 -20.39
C ALA A 185 -2.46 -12.02 -20.79
N GLU A 186 -3.61 -12.06 -21.47
CA GLU A 186 -4.43 -10.87 -21.68
C GLU A 186 -5.23 -10.54 -20.40
N PRO A 187 -5.49 -9.24 -20.11
CA PRO A 187 -6.18 -8.80 -18.90
C PRO A 187 -7.46 -9.57 -18.55
N ALA A 188 -8.32 -9.83 -19.53
CA ALA A 188 -9.59 -10.52 -19.31
C ALA A 188 -9.41 -12.00 -18.94
N ASP A 189 -8.46 -12.68 -19.58
CA ASP A 189 -8.17 -14.09 -19.31
C ASP A 189 -7.49 -14.27 -17.96
N ALA A 190 -6.55 -13.38 -17.63
CA ALA A 190 -5.87 -13.36 -16.33
C ALA A 190 -6.89 -13.13 -15.19
N LEU A 191 -7.79 -12.15 -15.35
CA LEU A 191 -8.85 -11.87 -14.38
C LEU A 191 -9.78 -13.07 -14.19
N LYS A 192 -10.18 -13.72 -15.28
CA LYS A 192 -11.05 -14.91 -15.23
C LYS A 192 -10.37 -16.06 -14.49
N LYS A 193 -9.08 -16.29 -14.74
CA LYS A 193 -8.30 -17.31 -14.01
C LYS A 193 -8.25 -16.98 -12.52
N ALA A 194 -7.83 -15.77 -12.17
CA ALA A 194 -7.71 -15.34 -10.78
C ALA A 194 -9.04 -15.45 -10.03
N ALA A 195 -10.17 -15.07 -10.66
CA ALA A 195 -11.49 -15.23 -10.05
C ALA A 195 -11.81 -16.69 -9.74
N ALA A 196 -11.47 -17.63 -10.63
CA ALA A 196 -11.67 -19.06 -10.39
C ALA A 196 -10.75 -19.62 -9.30
N ASP A 197 -9.50 -19.16 -9.23
CA ASP A 197 -8.55 -19.57 -8.19
C ASP A 197 -8.98 -19.06 -6.81
N LEU A 198 -9.53 -17.84 -6.74
CA LEU A 198 -10.02 -17.24 -5.49
C LEU A 198 -11.22 -17.98 -4.87
N GLU A 199 -12.03 -18.69 -5.65
CA GLU A 199 -13.12 -19.52 -5.11
C GLU A 199 -12.59 -20.65 -4.21
N GLN A 200 -11.30 -21.00 -4.30
CA GLN A 200 -10.67 -22.03 -3.47
C GLN A 200 -10.37 -21.54 -2.03
N TYR A 201 -10.44 -20.23 -1.79
CA TYR A 201 -10.09 -19.59 -0.51
C TYR A 201 -11.27 -18.94 0.21
N LYS A 202 -12.49 -19.11 -0.31
CA LYS A 202 -13.74 -18.75 0.38
C LYS A 202 -14.16 -19.82 1.36
#